data_AF-A0A1S3QP46-F1
#
_entry.id   AF-A0A1S3QP46-F1
#
_cell.length_a   1.000
_cell.length_b   1.000
_cell.length_c   1.000
_cell.angle_alpha   90.00
_cell.angle_beta   90.00
_cell.angle_gamma   90.00
#
_symmetry.space_group_name_H-M   'P 1'
#
loop_
_entity.id
_entity.type
_entity.pdbx_description
1 polymer ?
#
loop_
_entity_poly.entity_id
_entity_poly.type
_entity_poly.pdbx_seq_one_letter_code
_entity_poly.pdbx_strand_id
1 'polypeptide(L)'
;MYHQPVLKNRRTLLERAEKFISEIYFTDCNLRGRLYGDTCPLESISSSLSQQRIPFLEAVKQNFEPYQVGDTFGPTWWTCWFKVSLRIPDSWRGKQVHLRWESDGEAMVWRDEQPVQGLSKEGEKTSYVLTECLEDEEPHSISLYVELACNGLFGAGQGSMIAAPDPDRKYSV
;
A
#
# COMPACT_ATOMS: atom_id res chain seq x y z
N MET A 1 -25.95 -19.80 46.59
CA MET A 1 -25.02 -19.54 45.46
C MET A 1 -24.83 -18.04 45.35
N TYR A 2 -23.64 -17.53 45.63
CA TYR A 2 -23.32 -16.12 45.41
C TYR A 2 -23.15 -15.88 43.91
N HIS A 3 -23.98 -15.02 43.32
CA HIS A 3 -23.73 -14.49 41.99
C HIS A 3 -22.75 -13.32 42.12
N GLN A 4 -21.57 -13.42 41.49
CA GLN A 4 -20.69 -12.26 41.37
C GLN A 4 -21.38 -11.18 40.55
N PRO A 5 -21.40 -9.92 41.01
CA PRO A 5 -21.94 -8.82 40.22
C PRO A 5 -21.06 -8.60 38.98
N VAL A 6 -21.65 -8.71 37.79
CA VAL A 6 -20.98 -8.39 36.53
C VAL A 6 -20.96 -6.87 36.37
N LEU A 7 -19.84 -6.26 36.69
CA LEU A 7 -19.62 -4.83 36.50
C LEU A 7 -19.30 -4.56 35.02
N LYS A 8 -20.28 -4.09 34.26
CA LYS A 8 -20.09 -3.65 32.87
C LYS A 8 -19.64 -2.18 32.85
N ASN A 9 -18.33 -1.94 32.83
CA ASN A 9 -17.80 -0.59 32.59
C ASN A 9 -17.65 -0.35 31.08
N ARG A 10 -18.58 0.40 30.48
CA ARG A 10 -18.60 0.69 29.04
C ARG A 10 -17.30 1.36 28.57
N ARG A 11 -16.78 2.32 29.33
CA ARG A 11 -15.57 3.07 28.97
C ARG A 11 -14.37 2.13 28.86
N THR A 12 -14.12 1.33 29.89
CA THR A 12 -13.01 0.37 29.89
C THR A 12 -13.12 -0.66 28.77
N LEU A 13 -14.33 -1.14 28.47
CA LEU A 13 -14.53 -2.11 27.39
C LEU A 13 -14.19 -1.51 26.02
N LEU A 14 -14.62 -0.27 25.76
CA LEU A 14 -14.34 0.43 24.50
C LEU A 14 -12.85 0.71 24.33
N GLU A 15 -12.20 1.23 25.37
CA GLU A 15 -10.74 1.48 25.34
C GLU A 15 -9.97 0.18 25.05
N ARG A 16 -10.37 -0.95 25.65
CA ARG A 16 -9.74 -2.25 25.35
C ARG A 16 -9.94 -2.69 23.90
N ALA A 17 -11.12 -2.49 23.33
CA ALA A 17 -11.40 -2.81 21.94
C ALA A 17 -10.57 -1.94 20.99
N GLU A 18 -10.46 -0.63 21.25
CA GLU A 18 -9.60 0.29 20.48
C GLU A 18 -8.13 -0.14 20.50
N LYS A 19 -7.61 -0.52 21.68
CA LYS A 19 -6.22 -1.00 21.80
C LYS A 19 -6.00 -2.35 21.12
N PHE A 20 -7.01 -3.20 21.07
CA PHE A 20 -6.92 -4.51 20.43
C PHE A 20 -6.76 -4.43 18.90
N ILE A 21 -7.20 -3.33 18.26
CA ILE A 21 -7.07 -3.12 16.81
C ILE A 21 -6.08 -1.99 16.45
N SER A 22 -5.31 -1.50 17.42
CA SER A 22 -4.47 -0.33 17.25
C SER A 22 -3.23 -0.60 16.39
N GLU A 23 -2.81 0.41 15.61
CA GLU A 23 -1.53 0.38 14.89
C GLU A 23 -0.32 0.76 15.77
N ILE A 24 -0.58 1.29 16.97
CA ILE A 24 0.43 1.91 17.83
C ILE A 24 0.61 1.12 19.12
N TYR A 25 -0.49 0.63 19.70
CA TYR A 25 -0.47 0.04 21.04
C TYR A 25 -0.53 -1.48 20.99
N PHE A 26 0.36 -2.14 21.75
CA PHE A 26 0.40 -3.60 21.92
C PHE A 26 0.54 -4.35 20.59
N THR A 27 1.30 -3.80 19.64
CA THR A 27 1.50 -4.38 18.29
C THR A 27 2.23 -5.73 18.30
N ASP A 28 2.77 -6.14 19.45
CA ASP A 28 3.33 -7.47 19.70
C ASP A 28 2.25 -8.56 19.93
N CYS A 29 1.04 -8.17 20.35
CA CYS A 29 0.01 -9.12 20.78
C CYS A 29 -1.43 -8.78 20.37
N ASN A 30 -1.69 -7.58 19.87
CA ASN A 30 -3.01 -7.16 19.43
C ASN A 30 -3.42 -7.84 18.11
N LEU A 31 -4.68 -7.69 17.70
CA LEU A 31 -5.20 -8.35 16.50
C LEU A 31 -4.41 -7.97 15.25
N ARG A 32 -4.09 -6.69 15.08
CA ARG A 32 -3.41 -6.18 13.88
C ARG A 32 -1.99 -6.74 13.75
N GLY A 33 -1.21 -6.71 14.82
CA GLY A 33 0.15 -7.25 14.85
C GLY A 33 0.19 -8.77 14.72
N ARG A 34 -0.91 -9.46 15.05
CA ARG A 34 -1.06 -10.90 14.80
C ARG A 34 -1.55 -11.22 13.38
N LEU A 35 -2.27 -10.31 12.73
CA LEU A 35 -2.77 -10.49 11.37
C LEU A 35 -1.67 -10.29 10.34
N TYR A 36 -0.85 -9.25 10.51
CA TYR A 36 0.35 -9.01 9.71
C TYR A 36 1.56 -9.49 10.49
N GLY A 37 1.98 -10.73 10.23
CA GLY A 37 3.11 -11.36 10.90
C GLY A 37 4.46 -10.81 10.43
N ASP A 38 5.28 -11.67 9.84
CA ASP A 38 6.62 -11.29 9.37
C ASP A 38 6.54 -10.29 8.20
N THR A 39 7.49 -9.34 8.14
CA THR A 39 7.63 -8.39 7.03
C THR A 39 9.03 -8.43 6.44
N CYS A 40 9.15 -8.20 5.13
CA CYS A 40 10.40 -8.15 4.40
C CYS A 40 10.40 -6.91 3.49
N PRO A 41 11.47 -6.09 3.46
CA PRO A 41 11.55 -4.97 2.53
C PRO A 41 11.63 -5.45 1.07
N LEU A 42 11.22 -4.58 0.15
CA LEU A 42 11.38 -4.81 -1.29
C LEU A 42 12.88 -4.80 -1.66
N GLU A 43 13.27 -5.53 -2.72
CA GLU A 43 14.67 -5.56 -3.17
C GLU A 43 15.06 -4.24 -3.84
N SER A 44 14.16 -3.69 -4.67
CA SER A 44 14.35 -2.37 -5.28
C SER A 44 13.04 -1.76 -5.77
N ILE A 45 13.04 -0.44 -5.82
CA ILE A 45 12.01 0.38 -6.45
C ILE A 45 12.73 1.31 -7.40
N SER A 46 12.22 1.41 -8.63
CA SER A 46 12.62 2.43 -9.58
C SER A 46 11.38 3.10 -10.16
N SER A 47 11.52 4.35 -10.60
CA SER A 47 10.41 5.19 -11.01
C SER A 47 10.67 5.89 -12.33
N SER A 48 9.61 6.15 -13.07
CA SER A 48 9.61 6.96 -14.28
C SER A 48 8.40 7.88 -14.26
N LEU A 49 8.63 9.17 -14.45
CA LEU A 49 7.60 10.19 -14.33
C LEU A 49 7.17 10.66 -15.72
N SER A 50 5.85 10.69 -15.95
CA SER A 50 5.25 11.14 -17.21
C SER A 50 4.20 12.22 -16.95
N GLN A 51 4.20 13.25 -17.79
CA GLN A 51 3.17 14.28 -17.80
C GLN A 51 1.83 13.78 -18.38
N GLN A 52 1.86 12.71 -19.17
CA GLN A 52 0.68 12.13 -19.82
C GLN A 52 0.37 10.75 -19.22
N ARG A 53 -0.92 10.38 -19.27
CA ARG A 53 -1.36 9.01 -18.99
C ARG A 53 -1.05 8.13 -20.20
N ILE A 54 0.09 7.45 -20.14
CA ILE A 54 0.55 6.56 -21.20
C ILE A 54 0.09 5.12 -20.93
N PRO A 55 -0.20 4.31 -21.97
CA PRO A 55 -0.52 2.90 -21.80
C PRO A 55 0.65 2.10 -21.21
N PHE A 56 0.34 0.97 -20.56
CA PHE A 56 1.32 0.07 -19.94
C PHE A 56 2.49 -0.29 -20.88
N LEU A 57 2.22 -0.69 -22.12
CA LEU A 57 3.24 -1.11 -23.10
C LEU A 57 4.22 0.01 -23.49
N GLU A 58 3.83 1.27 -23.29
CA GLU A 58 4.70 2.43 -23.47
C GLU A 58 5.46 2.73 -22.17
N ALA A 59 4.78 2.67 -21.03
CA ALA A 59 5.37 2.90 -19.71
C ALA A 59 6.54 1.96 -19.39
N VAL A 60 6.41 0.66 -19.68
CA VAL A 60 7.47 -0.32 -19.39
C VAL A 60 8.74 -0.15 -20.24
N LYS A 61 8.67 0.67 -21.30
CA LYS A 61 9.81 1.01 -22.16
C LYS A 61 10.53 2.28 -21.72
N GLN A 62 9.97 3.01 -20.76
CA GLN A 62 10.60 4.21 -20.22
C GLN A 62 11.86 3.87 -19.45
N ASN A 63 12.71 4.88 -19.24
CA ASN A 63 13.84 4.75 -18.33
C ASN A 63 13.34 4.90 -16.90
N PHE A 64 13.59 3.87 -16.09
CA PHE A 64 13.28 3.87 -14.66
C PHE A 64 14.54 4.15 -13.86
N GLU A 65 14.52 5.23 -13.09
CA GLU A 65 15.62 5.62 -12.21
C GLU A 65 15.35 5.09 -10.79
N PRO A 66 16.40 4.73 -10.01
CA PRO A 66 16.22 4.29 -8.63
C PRO A 66 15.39 5.28 -7.80
N TYR A 67 14.50 4.76 -6.97
CA TYR A 67 13.62 5.55 -6.11
C TYR A 67 13.74 5.07 -4.66
N GLN A 68 13.92 6.00 -3.72
CA GLN A 68 13.90 5.67 -2.29
C GLN A 68 12.53 5.99 -1.70
N VAL A 69 12.02 5.08 -0.87
CA VAL A 69 10.75 5.28 -0.14
C VAL A 69 10.83 6.59 0.64
N GLY A 70 9.83 7.46 0.47
CA GLY A 70 9.79 8.82 0.99
C GLY A 70 10.29 9.91 0.04
N ASP A 71 10.93 9.59 -1.09
CA ASP A 71 11.32 10.58 -2.10
C ASP A 71 10.07 11.21 -2.74
N THR A 72 10.15 12.47 -3.16
CA THR A 72 8.99 13.17 -3.74
C THR A 72 9.01 13.23 -5.26
N PHE A 73 7.85 13.07 -5.89
CA PHE A 73 7.65 13.19 -7.33
C PHE A 73 6.37 13.99 -7.65
N GLY A 74 5.99 14.05 -8.93
CA GLY A 74 4.87 14.85 -9.44
C GLY A 74 5.35 15.98 -10.36
N PRO A 75 4.49 16.93 -10.73
CA PRO A 75 3.43 17.48 -9.87
C PRO A 75 2.03 16.92 -10.10
N THR A 76 1.01 17.57 -9.55
CA THR A 76 -0.41 17.22 -9.69
C THR A 76 -0.81 16.91 -11.14
N TRP A 77 -1.63 15.88 -11.31
CA TRP A 77 -2.14 15.32 -12.57
C TRP A 77 -1.11 14.54 -13.41
N TRP A 78 0.15 14.49 -13.01
CA TRP A 78 1.14 13.64 -13.65
C TRP A 78 0.96 12.18 -13.23
N THR A 79 1.57 11.27 -13.97
CA THR A 79 1.56 9.83 -13.69
C THR A 79 2.99 9.37 -13.44
N CYS A 80 3.24 8.74 -12.29
CA CYS A 80 4.51 8.12 -11.99
C CYS A 80 4.34 6.61 -12.07
N TRP A 81 5.16 5.97 -12.91
CA TRP A 81 5.23 4.53 -13.00
C TRP A 81 6.36 4.06 -12.11
N PHE A 82 6.09 3.05 -11.29
CA PHE A 82 7.08 2.36 -10.49
C PHE A 82 7.28 0.96 -11.02
N LYS A 83 8.54 0.53 -11.09
CA LYS A 83 8.92 -0.86 -11.27
C LYS A 83 9.39 -1.37 -9.91
N VAL A 84 8.74 -2.42 -9.42
CA VAL A 84 8.99 -3.00 -8.12
C VAL A 84 9.53 -4.40 -8.32
N SER A 85 10.71 -4.66 -7.73
CA SER A 85 11.29 -6.00 -7.67
C SER A 85 11.38 -6.44 -6.22
N LEU A 86 10.94 -7.67 -5.97
CA LEU A 86 10.89 -8.24 -4.63
C LEU A 86 11.23 -9.72 -4.67
N ARG A 87 11.67 -10.23 -3.52
CA ARG A 87 11.85 -11.65 -3.28
C ARG A 87 11.14 -12.06 -2.00
N ILE A 88 10.19 -12.97 -2.14
CA ILE A 88 9.46 -13.56 -1.01
C ILE A 88 10.41 -14.52 -0.27
N PRO A 89 10.60 -14.35 1.06
CA PRO A 89 11.44 -15.26 1.83
C PRO A 89 10.94 -16.71 1.82
N ASP A 90 11.88 -17.64 1.69
CA ASP A 90 11.65 -19.08 1.75
C ASP A 90 10.93 -19.58 3.01
N SER A 91 11.05 -18.84 4.11
CA SER A 91 10.38 -19.14 5.38
C SER A 91 8.89 -18.79 5.37
N TRP A 92 8.38 -18.17 4.30
CA TRP A 92 6.97 -17.80 4.14
C TRP A 92 6.16 -18.81 3.32
N ARG A 93 6.76 -19.95 2.96
CA ARG A 93 6.05 -21.08 2.33
C ARG A 93 4.79 -21.46 3.11
N GLY A 94 3.73 -21.78 2.37
CA GLY A 94 2.41 -22.12 2.92
C GLY A 94 1.67 -20.94 3.57
N LYS A 95 2.16 -19.70 3.42
CA LYS A 95 1.50 -18.49 3.92
C LYS A 95 0.96 -17.65 2.78
N GLN A 96 -0.10 -16.89 3.07
CA GLN A 96 -0.56 -15.80 2.22
C GLN A 96 0.43 -14.63 2.31
N VAL A 97 0.79 -14.06 1.15
CA VAL A 97 1.75 -12.96 1.06
C VAL A 97 1.12 -11.75 0.39
N HIS A 98 1.36 -10.57 0.98
CA HIS A 98 0.84 -9.30 0.49
C HIS A 98 1.99 -8.38 0.09
N LEU A 99 1.84 -7.70 -1.04
CA LEU A 99 2.54 -6.45 -1.30
C LEU A 99 1.81 -5.34 -0.52
N ARG A 100 2.47 -4.74 0.47
CA ARG A 100 1.98 -3.51 1.09
C ARG A 100 2.52 -2.31 0.31
N TRP A 101 1.61 -1.49 -0.20
CA TRP A 101 1.94 -0.28 -0.96
C TRP A 101 1.08 0.87 -0.47
N GLU A 102 1.74 1.89 0.03
CA GLU A 102 1.12 3.07 0.60
C GLU A 102 1.73 4.28 -0.07
N SER A 103 0.94 5.04 -0.81
CA SER A 103 1.41 6.24 -1.48
C SER A 103 0.40 7.37 -1.40
N ASP A 104 0.88 8.59 -1.61
CA ASP A 104 0.01 9.71 -1.90
C ASP A 104 -0.60 9.52 -3.30
N GLY A 105 -1.88 9.84 -3.41
CA GLY A 105 -2.64 9.69 -4.65
C GLY A 105 -3.23 8.29 -4.87
N GLU A 106 -3.56 7.98 -6.12
CA GLU A 106 -4.21 6.73 -6.53
C GLU A 106 -3.23 5.85 -7.29
N ALA A 107 -3.13 4.57 -6.92
CA ALA A 107 -2.22 3.62 -7.54
C ALA A 107 -2.99 2.45 -8.19
N MET A 108 -2.46 1.91 -9.29
CA MET A 108 -2.93 0.71 -9.96
C MET A 108 -1.77 -0.28 -10.03
N VAL A 109 -1.96 -1.47 -9.47
CA VAL A 109 -1.02 -2.58 -9.60
C VAL A 109 -1.21 -3.23 -10.97
N TRP A 110 -0.10 -3.42 -11.68
CA TRP A 110 -0.02 -4.12 -12.95
C TRP A 110 0.84 -5.37 -12.79
N ARG A 111 0.26 -6.53 -13.11
CA ARG A 111 0.91 -7.85 -13.06
C ARG A 111 0.61 -8.59 -14.35
N ASP A 112 1.64 -9.20 -14.95
CA ASP A 112 1.52 -9.93 -16.22
C ASP A 112 0.82 -9.10 -17.32
N GLU A 113 1.19 -7.81 -17.41
CA GLU A 113 0.65 -6.82 -18.34
C GLU A 113 -0.83 -6.46 -18.14
N GLN A 114 -1.47 -6.92 -17.06
CA GLN A 114 -2.86 -6.65 -16.74
C GLN A 114 -3.00 -5.74 -15.50
N PRO A 115 -3.95 -4.79 -15.49
CA PRO A 115 -4.29 -4.05 -14.29
C PRO A 115 -5.09 -4.97 -13.35
N VAL A 116 -4.58 -5.20 -12.14
CA VAL A 116 -5.15 -6.21 -11.23
C VAL A 116 -5.82 -5.61 -9.99
N GLN A 117 -5.35 -4.47 -9.47
CA GLN A 117 -5.97 -3.85 -8.30
C GLN A 117 -5.61 -2.37 -8.15
N GLY A 118 -6.63 -1.54 -7.85
CA GLY A 118 -6.43 -0.16 -7.40
C GLY A 118 -6.13 -0.08 -5.90
N LEU A 119 -5.18 0.78 -5.53
CA LEU A 119 -4.72 1.04 -4.17
C LEU A 119 -4.81 2.53 -3.85
N SER A 120 -5.21 2.87 -2.62
CA SER A 120 -5.19 4.23 -2.10
C SER A 120 -5.19 4.22 -0.58
N LYS A 121 -4.45 5.15 0.04
CA LYS A 121 -4.52 5.40 1.49
C LYS A 121 -5.92 5.90 1.88
N GLU A 122 -6.49 6.83 1.12
CA GLU A 122 -7.81 7.43 1.38
C GLU A 122 -8.96 6.40 1.31
N GLY A 123 -8.85 5.40 0.43
CA GLY A 123 -9.84 4.33 0.29
C GLY A 123 -9.56 3.11 1.16
N GLU A 124 -8.58 3.20 2.09
CA GLU A 124 -8.16 2.10 2.98
C GLU A 124 -7.77 0.81 2.23
N LYS A 125 -7.26 0.93 1.01
CA LYS A 125 -6.77 -0.17 0.17
C LYS A 125 -5.27 -0.06 -0.03
N THR A 126 -4.51 -0.57 0.93
CA THR A 126 -3.05 -0.38 1.02
C THR A 126 -2.23 -1.66 0.79
N SER A 127 -2.87 -2.76 0.37
CA SER A 127 -2.17 -3.99 0.02
C SER A 127 -2.80 -4.75 -1.13
N TYR A 128 -1.98 -5.56 -1.81
CA TYR A 128 -2.36 -6.47 -2.88
C TYR A 128 -1.86 -7.89 -2.54
N VAL A 129 -2.70 -8.90 -2.73
CA VAL A 129 -2.33 -10.30 -2.47
C VAL A 129 -1.43 -10.80 -3.61
N LEU A 130 -0.17 -11.11 -3.29
CA LEU A 130 0.78 -11.68 -4.24
C LEU A 130 0.52 -13.17 -4.46
N THR A 131 0.21 -13.89 -3.39
CA THR A 131 -0.20 -15.30 -3.40
C THR A 131 -1.06 -15.58 -2.16
N GLU A 132 -2.08 -16.42 -2.31
CA GLU A 132 -2.92 -16.89 -1.19
C GLU A 132 -2.20 -17.96 -0.35
N CYS A 133 -1.29 -18.70 -0.95
CA CYS A 133 -0.49 -19.74 -0.32
C CYS A 133 0.78 -19.93 -1.15
N LEU A 134 1.93 -19.49 -0.64
CA LEU A 134 3.20 -19.63 -1.37
C LEU A 134 3.60 -21.10 -1.48
N GLU A 135 3.42 -21.69 -2.65
CA GLU A 135 3.83 -23.06 -3.00
C GLU A 135 5.29 -23.11 -3.48
N ASP A 136 5.90 -24.31 -3.45
CA ASP A 136 7.31 -24.50 -3.82
C ASP A 136 7.60 -24.21 -5.30
N GLU A 137 6.61 -24.40 -6.18
CA GLU A 137 6.73 -24.14 -7.61
C GLU A 137 6.51 -22.67 -7.97
N GLU A 138 5.98 -21.85 -7.04
CA GLU A 138 5.75 -20.43 -7.30
C GLU A 138 7.07 -19.64 -7.32
N PRO A 139 7.22 -18.66 -8.23
CA PRO A 139 8.42 -17.85 -8.26
C PRO A 139 8.51 -16.98 -7.01
N HIS A 140 9.55 -17.18 -6.21
CA HIS A 140 9.84 -16.32 -5.06
C HIS A 140 10.26 -14.91 -5.48
N SER A 141 10.88 -14.76 -6.66
CA SER A 141 11.26 -13.45 -7.22
C SER A 141 10.16 -12.94 -8.14
N ILE A 142 9.59 -11.78 -7.80
CA ILE A 142 8.48 -11.17 -8.52
C ILE A 142 8.89 -9.77 -8.97
N SER A 143 8.53 -9.41 -10.20
CA SER A 143 8.59 -8.04 -10.69
C SER A 143 7.21 -7.60 -11.16
N LEU A 144 6.78 -6.44 -10.70
CA LEU A 144 5.49 -5.85 -11.03
C LEU A 144 5.64 -4.35 -11.27
N TYR A 145 4.60 -3.74 -11.83
CA TYR A 145 4.54 -2.30 -12.02
C TYR A 145 3.42 -1.70 -11.18
N VAL A 146 3.61 -0.47 -10.75
CA VAL A 146 2.56 0.33 -10.10
C VAL A 146 2.45 1.65 -10.86
N GLU A 147 1.28 1.90 -11.44
CA GLU A 147 0.95 3.18 -12.06
C GLU A 147 0.32 4.06 -11.00
N LEU A 148 0.91 5.21 -10.70
CA LEU A 148 0.44 6.13 -9.68
C LEU A 148 0.04 7.47 -10.29
N ALA A 149 -1.22 7.85 -10.12
CA ALA A 149 -1.76 9.14 -10.53
C ALA A 149 -1.58 10.17 -9.41
N CYS A 150 -0.97 11.31 -9.74
CA CYS A 150 -0.69 12.42 -8.82
C CYS A 150 -1.98 13.23 -8.52
N ASN A 151 -2.95 12.58 -7.88
CA ASN A 151 -4.20 13.14 -7.36
C ASN A 151 -4.82 12.17 -6.35
N GLY A 152 -5.57 12.68 -5.36
CA GLY A 152 -6.38 11.84 -4.47
C GLY A 152 -7.69 11.38 -5.12
N LEU A 153 -8.51 10.62 -4.38
CA LEU A 153 -9.78 10.05 -4.87
C LEU A 153 -10.76 11.12 -5.36
N PHE A 154 -10.65 12.33 -4.81
CA PHE A 154 -11.51 13.47 -5.11
C PHE A 154 -10.73 14.62 -5.78
N GLY A 155 -9.58 14.32 -6.40
CA GLY A 155 -8.74 15.30 -7.07
C GLY A 155 -7.63 15.87 -6.18
N ALA A 156 -7.32 17.16 -6.32
CA ALA A 156 -6.12 17.76 -5.73
C ALA A 156 -6.35 19.15 -5.12
N GLY A 157 -7.56 19.40 -4.60
CA GLY A 157 -7.94 20.68 -4.00
C GLY A 157 -6.99 21.13 -2.89
N GLN A 158 -6.58 22.40 -2.93
CA GLN A 158 -5.67 22.98 -1.94
C GLN A 158 -6.43 23.37 -0.66
N GLY A 159 -6.17 22.67 0.45
CA GLY A 159 -6.76 22.95 1.76
C GLY A 159 -8.20 22.44 1.98
N SER A 160 -8.99 22.25 0.92
CA SER A 160 -10.30 21.58 1.00
C SER A 160 -10.63 20.82 -0.29
N MET A 161 -11.56 19.86 -0.21
CA MET A 161 -11.94 19.00 -1.33
C MET A 161 -12.52 19.76 -2.53
N ILE A 162 -13.16 20.91 -2.31
CA ILE A 162 -13.81 21.71 -3.36
C ILE A 162 -12.98 22.93 -3.80
N ALA A 163 -11.79 23.11 -3.22
CA ALA A 163 -10.91 24.21 -3.59
C ALA A 163 -10.27 23.96 -4.97
N ALA A 164 -9.73 25.05 -5.54
CA ALA A 164 -8.91 24.93 -6.74
C ALA A 164 -7.73 23.97 -6.48
N PRO A 165 -7.35 23.15 -7.49
CA PRO A 165 -6.20 22.26 -7.35
C PRO A 165 -4.89 23.01 -7.11
N ASP A 166 -4.00 22.45 -6.28
CA ASP A 166 -2.61 22.89 -6.20
C ASP A 166 -1.83 22.30 -7.39
N PRO A 167 -1.39 23.10 -8.37
CA PRO A 167 -0.71 22.58 -9.56
C PRO A 167 0.69 22.05 -9.26
N ASP A 168 1.31 22.42 -8.12
CA ASP A 168 2.71 22.12 -7.79
C ASP A 168 2.85 21.07 -6.67
N ARG A 169 1.74 20.55 -6.15
CA ARG A 169 1.75 19.52 -5.08
C ARG A 169 2.62 18.34 -5.50
N LYS A 170 3.43 17.90 -4.52
CA LYS A 170 4.28 16.72 -4.61
C LYS A 170 3.66 15.53 -3.90
N TYR A 171 4.09 14.35 -4.31
CA TYR A 171 3.56 13.05 -3.89
C TYR A 171 4.74 12.17 -3.49
N SER A 172 4.50 11.20 -2.60
CA SER A 172 5.48 10.25 -2.10
C SER A 172 4.89 8.85 -1.96
N VAL A 173 5.75 7.83 -2.01
CA VAL A 173 5.45 6.44 -1.62
C VAL A 173 6.10 6.20 -0.27
#